data_AF-A0A8X6QES3-F1
#
_entry.id   AF-A0A8X6QES3-F1
#
_cell.length_a   1.000
_cell.length_b   1.000
_cell.length_c   1.000
_cell.angle_alpha   90.00
_cell.angle_beta   90.00
_cell.angle_gamma   90.00
#
_symmetry.space_group_name_H-M   'P 1'
#
loop_
_entity.id
_entity.type
_entity.pdbx_description
1 polymer ?
#
loop_
_entity_poly.entity_id
_entity_poly.type
_entity_poly.pdbx_seq_one_letter_code
_entity_poly.pdbx_strand_id
1 'polypeptide(L)'
;EYYFEEDAKKLWTKMSKRDRLQIRVNWCNDEYKRHWLRALEHRTALDWEQITHNARGYEYFMANRKGIPYFLKRLQDRDVRYECIATGIDFELLRPLDLYFCLHQLKVDELNDVFTRLPKDTMHEVFAYFLQWPLQSVFLDMVKGFKAPINENIFLSLICLLLDKLKCGWEDYEYEELLKQFWKELSSEYSSVVEKRGILNRIVNYVLNAPVPFNVRDFQTFISDEYQKEKTEVDGEVCTFLESFNPWLFQS
;
A
#
# COMPACT_ATOMS: atom_id res chain seq x y z
N GLU A 1 -5.25 -9.34 15.71
CA GLU A 1 -5.30 -8.90 17.12
C GLU A 1 -3.95 -8.34 17.51
N TYR A 2 -3.89 -7.04 17.82
CA TYR A 2 -2.69 -6.39 18.33
C TYR A 2 -2.79 -6.43 19.86
N TYR A 3 -1.89 -7.18 20.51
CA TYR A 3 -1.93 -7.41 21.96
C TYR A 3 -1.48 -6.16 22.72
N PHE A 4 -2.32 -5.66 23.63
CA PHE A 4 -2.03 -4.48 24.45
C PHE A 4 -0.98 -4.81 25.53
N GLU A 5 -0.08 -3.86 25.83
CA GLU A 5 0.96 -3.99 26.87
C GLU A 5 0.39 -4.46 28.22
N GLU A 6 -0.81 -3.99 28.55
CA GLU A 6 -1.53 -4.40 29.76
C GLU A 6 -1.99 -5.85 29.71
N ASP A 7 -2.36 -6.39 28.54
CA ASP A 7 -2.74 -7.79 28.40
C ASP A 7 -1.51 -8.69 28.50
N ALA A 8 -0.37 -8.26 27.94
CA ALA A 8 0.90 -8.97 28.12
C ALA A 8 1.32 -9.00 29.61
N LYS A 9 1.20 -7.87 30.33
CA LYS A 9 1.45 -7.81 31.78
C LYS A 9 0.48 -8.70 32.56
N LYS A 10 -0.83 -8.63 32.27
CA LYS A 10 -1.84 -9.48 32.91
C LYS A 10 -1.56 -10.96 32.67
N LEU A 11 -1.28 -11.34 31.42
CA LEU A 11 -0.94 -12.72 31.06
C LEU A 11 0.30 -13.17 31.84
N TRP A 12 1.38 -12.38 31.79
CA TRP A 12 2.62 -12.68 32.50
C TRP A 12 2.38 -12.97 33.98
N THR A 13 1.56 -12.15 34.67
CA THR A 13 1.25 -12.38 36.10
C THR A 13 0.50 -13.68 36.36
N LYS A 14 -0.30 -14.18 35.40
CA LYS A 14 -1.03 -15.45 35.48
C LYS A 14 -0.18 -16.67 35.08
N MET A 15 0.92 -16.48 34.35
CA MET A 15 1.79 -17.58 33.90
C MET A 15 2.51 -18.28 35.05
N SER A 16 2.73 -19.59 34.91
CA SER A 16 3.51 -20.36 35.86
C SER A 16 5.00 -19.99 35.81
N LYS A 17 5.75 -20.30 36.86
CA LYS A 17 7.22 -20.11 36.87
C LYS A 17 7.91 -20.86 35.73
N ARG A 18 7.41 -22.04 35.38
CA ARG A 18 7.94 -22.87 34.29
C ARG A 18 7.78 -22.16 32.95
N ASP A 19 6.60 -21.63 32.66
CA ASP A 19 6.33 -20.97 31.37
C ASP A 19 7.16 -19.70 31.22
N ARG A 20 7.27 -18.90 32.29
CA ARG A 20 8.13 -17.71 32.30
C ARG A 20 9.60 -18.05 32.04
N LEU A 21 10.10 -19.15 32.61
CA LEU A 21 11.47 -19.62 32.36
C LEU A 21 11.64 -20.04 30.90
N GLN A 22 10.65 -20.73 30.32
CA GLN A 22 10.72 -21.14 28.92
C GLN A 22 10.71 -19.94 27.96
N ILE A 23 9.90 -18.91 28.25
CA ILE A 23 9.94 -17.65 27.49
C ILE A 23 11.33 -17.02 27.57
N ARG A 24 11.93 -16.91 28.77
CA ARG A 24 13.29 -16.33 28.93
C ARG A 24 14.33 -17.01 28.04
N VAL A 25 14.35 -18.35 28.04
CA VAL A 25 15.30 -19.14 27.24
C VAL A 25 15.07 -18.91 25.76
N ASN A 26 13.80 -18.86 25.32
CA ASN A 26 13.47 -18.68 23.92
C ASN A 26 13.71 -17.25 23.41
N TRP A 27 13.72 -16.26 24.30
CA TRP A 27 13.72 -14.83 23.96
C TRP A 27 15.08 -14.15 24.22
N CYS A 28 16.08 -14.87 24.72
CA CYS A 28 17.35 -14.29 25.16
C CYS A 28 18.20 -13.67 24.03
N ASN A 29 18.03 -14.14 22.80
CA ASN A 29 18.85 -13.70 21.66
C ASN A 29 18.28 -12.47 20.92
N ASP A 30 17.08 -12.03 21.28
CA ASP A 30 16.38 -10.94 20.60
C ASP A 30 16.30 -9.72 21.53
N GLU A 31 16.85 -8.59 21.10
CA GLU A 31 16.93 -7.39 21.92
C GLU A 31 15.56 -6.79 22.25
N TYR A 32 14.62 -6.81 21.30
CA TYR A 32 13.25 -6.37 21.55
C TYR A 32 12.59 -7.24 22.63
N LYS A 33 12.73 -8.56 22.49
CA LYS A 33 12.17 -9.50 23.45
C LYS A 33 12.82 -9.38 24.83
N ARG A 34 14.12 -9.06 24.90
CA ARG A 34 14.82 -8.76 26.16
C ARG A 34 14.26 -7.52 26.86
N HIS A 35 13.96 -6.46 26.12
CA HIS A 35 13.31 -5.27 26.69
C HIS A 35 11.93 -5.58 27.27
N TRP A 36 11.12 -6.36 26.55
CA TRP A 36 9.85 -6.88 27.06
C TRP A 36 10.02 -7.72 28.32
N LEU A 37 10.96 -8.66 28.32
CA LEU A 37 11.23 -9.50 29.48
C LEU A 37 11.60 -8.66 30.70
N ARG A 38 12.51 -7.69 30.57
CA ARG A 38 12.87 -6.79 31.68
C ARG A 38 11.65 -6.05 32.21
N ALA A 39 10.84 -5.48 31.33
CA ALA A 39 9.64 -4.76 31.74
C ALA A 39 8.63 -5.66 32.47
N LEU A 40 8.40 -6.88 31.96
CA LEU A 40 7.50 -7.86 32.58
C LEU A 40 8.02 -8.38 33.93
N GLU A 41 9.34 -8.56 34.06
CA GLU A 41 9.99 -9.04 35.28
C GLU A 41 9.99 -8.02 36.40
N HIS A 42 10.32 -6.77 36.05
CA HIS A 42 10.44 -5.68 37.01
C HIS A 42 9.12 -4.91 37.21
N ARG A 43 8.07 -5.28 36.47
CA ARG A 43 6.76 -4.61 36.46
C ARG A 43 6.89 -3.11 36.15
N THR A 44 7.86 -2.75 35.31
CA THR A 44 8.08 -1.37 34.89
C THR A 44 7.29 -1.09 33.62
N ALA A 45 7.10 0.18 33.32
CA ALA A 45 6.72 0.59 31.97
C ALA A 45 7.81 0.19 30.98
N LEU A 46 7.43 -0.07 29.73
CA LEU A 46 8.39 -0.23 28.66
C LEU A 46 9.03 1.12 28.33
N ASP A 47 10.36 1.15 28.30
CA ASP A 47 11.11 2.28 27.78
C ASP A 47 11.08 2.23 26.26
N TRP A 48 9.97 2.73 25.72
CA TRP A 48 9.74 2.76 24.28
C TRP A 48 10.75 3.63 23.56
N GLU A 49 11.27 4.69 24.18
CA GLU A 49 12.28 5.56 23.58
C GLU A 49 13.60 4.81 23.40
N GLN A 50 14.09 4.12 24.43
CA GLN A 50 15.28 3.29 24.34
C GLN A 50 15.09 2.13 23.35
N ILE A 51 13.94 1.45 23.38
CA ILE A 51 13.58 0.42 22.41
C ILE A 51 13.68 0.97 20.99
N THR A 52 13.07 2.13 20.73
CA THR A 52 13.07 2.74 19.40
C THR A 52 14.44 3.27 18.98
N HIS A 53 15.26 3.74 19.91
CA HIS A 53 16.63 4.14 19.64
C HIS A 53 17.48 2.94 19.19
N ASN A 54 17.34 1.82 19.88
CA ASN A 54 18.01 0.56 19.51
C ASN A 54 17.41 -0.06 18.25
N ALA A 55 16.14 0.26 17.95
CA ALA A 55 15.43 -0.18 16.74
C ALA A 55 15.90 0.51 15.46
N ARG A 56 16.74 1.54 15.52
CA ARG A 56 17.28 2.25 14.34
C ARG A 56 18.07 1.33 13.39
N GLY A 57 18.42 0.11 13.81
CA GLY A 57 19.01 -0.90 12.94
C GLY A 57 17.97 -1.67 12.13
N TYR A 58 18.21 -1.81 10.82
CA TYR A 58 17.44 -2.62 9.86
C TYR A 58 17.07 -4.02 10.40
N GLU A 59 18.00 -4.69 11.07
CA GLU A 59 17.81 -6.03 11.65
C GLU A 59 16.69 -6.08 12.71
N TYR A 60 16.52 -4.99 13.46
CA TYR A 60 15.49 -4.89 14.49
C TYR A 60 14.09 -4.77 13.87
N PHE A 61 13.99 -4.01 12.79
CA PHE A 61 12.76 -3.85 11.99
C PHE A 61 12.32 -5.19 11.38
N MET A 62 13.26 -5.90 10.75
CA MET A 62 13.04 -7.23 10.18
C MET A 62 12.51 -8.23 11.21
N ALA A 63 13.11 -8.25 12.40
CA ALA A 63 12.72 -9.16 13.47
C ALA A 63 11.32 -8.86 14.04
N ASN A 64 10.84 -7.61 13.93
CA ASN A 64 9.68 -7.12 14.68
C ASN A 64 8.61 -6.42 13.83
N ARG A 65 8.42 -6.86 12.58
CA ARG A 65 7.44 -6.28 11.63
C ARG A 65 6.04 -6.00 12.20
N LYS A 66 5.52 -6.87 13.08
CA LYS A 66 4.19 -6.72 13.69
C LYS A 66 4.10 -5.58 14.70
N GLY A 67 5.23 -5.13 15.24
CA GLY A 67 5.32 -4.05 16.20
C GLY A 67 5.43 -2.66 15.55
N ILE A 68 5.77 -2.57 14.25
CA ILE A 68 6.04 -1.31 13.54
C ILE A 68 4.90 -0.28 13.72
N PRO A 69 3.63 -0.63 13.47
CA PRO A 69 2.49 0.26 13.72
C PRO A 69 2.48 0.94 15.10
N TYR A 70 2.94 0.23 16.13
CA TYR A 70 2.90 0.67 17.52
C TYR A 70 4.14 1.49 17.91
N PHE A 71 5.30 1.17 17.32
CA PHE A 71 6.52 1.95 17.50
C PHE A 71 6.37 3.35 16.92
N LEU A 72 5.76 3.45 15.74
CA LEU A 72 5.58 4.74 15.05
C LEU A 72 4.82 5.76 15.90
N LYS A 73 3.79 5.35 16.65
CA LYS A 73 3.07 6.27 17.55
C LYS A 73 3.95 6.88 18.63
N ARG A 74 5.01 6.19 19.04
CA ARG A 74 5.85 6.55 20.20
C ARG A 74 7.13 7.24 19.82
N LEU A 75 7.55 7.07 18.57
CA LEU A 75 8.65 7.82 17.99
C LEU A 75 8.29 9.30 17.91
N GLN A 76 8.91 10.11 18.78
CA GLN A 76 8.76 11.57 18.74
C GLN A 76 9.57 12.17 17.57
N ASP A 77 10.69 11.55 17.24
CA ASP A 77 11.58 11.97 16.15
C ASP A 77 10.93 11.70 14.78
N ARG A 78 10.78 12.77 14.00
CA ARG A 78 10.17 12.74 12.66
C ARG A 78 11.02 11.97 11.66
N ASP A 79 12.33 12.17 11.66
CA ASP A 79 13.23 11.52 10.70
C ASP A 79 13.31 10.02 10.96
N VAL A 80 13.32 9.61 12.22
CA VAL A 80 13.26 8.19 12.56
C VAL A 80 11.94 7.58 12.11
N ARG A 81 10.79 8.23 12.35
CA ARG A 81 9.48 7.73 11.85
C ARG A 81 9.48 7.55 10.34
N TYR A 82 10.03 8.52 9.61
CA TYR A 82 10.19 8.42 8.17
C TYR A 82 11.03 7.20 7.78
N GLU A 83 12.24 7.05 8.33
CA GLU A 83 13.15 5.95 8.01
C GLU A 83 12.49 4.59 8.27
N CYS A 84 11.71 4.49 9.35
CA CYS A 84 10.96 3.29 9.70
C CYS A 84 9.89 2.94 8.66
N ILE A 85 9.14 3.94 8.19
CA ILE A 85 8.10 3.74 7.17
C ILE A 85 8.73 3.44 5.82
N ALA A 86 9.73 4.23 5.40
CA ALA A 86 10.43 4.04 4.14
C ALA A 86 11.07 2.65 4.06
N THR A 87 11.83 2.25 5.07
CA THR A 87 12.38 0.89 5.18
C THR A 87 11.27 -0.18 5.19
N GLY A 88 10.18 0.09 5.88
CA GLY A 88 9.04 -0.81 5.93
C GLY A 88 8.38 -1.05 4.56
N ILE A 89 8.39 -0.04 3.69
CA ILE A 89 7.86 -0.11 2.34
C ILE A 89 8.90 -0.71 1.38
N ASP A 90 10.12 -0.18 1.34
CA ASP A 90 11.19 -0.59 0.41
C ASP A 90 11.56 -2.08 0.53
N PHE A 91 11.36 -2.68 1.70
CA PHE A 91 11.64 -4.09 1.95
C PHE A 91 10.36 -4.93 2.12
N GLU A 92 9.19 -4.39 1.74
CA GLU A 92 7.88 -5.05 1.81
C GLU A 92 7.56 -5.64 3.20
N LEU A 93 8.06 -5.01 4.27
CA LEU A 93 7.92 -5.50 5.65
C LEU A 93 6.57 -5.15 6.27
N LEU A 94 5.94 -4.09 5.76
CA LEU A 94 4.63 -3.65 6.18
C LEU A 94 3.54 -4.35 5.36
N ARG A 95 2.68 -5.09 6.05
CA ARG A 95 1.44 -5.58 5.43
C ARG A 95 0.57 -4.37 5.06
N PRO A 96 -0.31 -4.46 4.06
CA PRO A 96 -1.13 -3.33 3.62
C PRO A 96 -1.88 -2.61 4.75
N LEU A 97 -2.50 -3.36 5.66
CA LEU A 97 -3.18 -2.81 6.84
C LEU A 97 -2.22 -2.14 7.84
N ASP A 98 -1.03 -2.70 8.01
CA ASP A 98 -0.01 -2.11 8.88
C ASP A 98 0.46 -0.80 8.26
N LEU A 99 0.75 -0.77 6.95
CA LEU A 99 1.12 0.43 6.20
C LEU A 99 0.03 1.51 6.29
N TYR A 100 -1.24 1.16 6.05
CA TYR A 100 -2.35 2.08 6.20
C TYR A 100 -2.37 2.72 7.59
N PHE A 101 -2.27 1.90 8.64
CA PHE A 101 -2.26 2.37 10.01
C PHE A 101 -1.04 3.24 10.32
N CYS A 102 0.13 2.93 9.75
CA CYS A 102 1.34 3.75 9.86
C CYS A 102 1.13 5.14 9.23
N LEU A 103 0.63 5.17 7.99
CA LEU A 103 0.42 6.41 7.24
C LEU A 103 -0.67 7.29 7.87
N HIS A 104 -1.74 6.69 8.39
CA HIS A 104 -2.84 7.42 9.03
C HIS A 104 -2.48 8.06 10.38
N GLN A 105 -1.34 7.67 10.96
CA GLN A 105 -0.80 8.31 12.17
C GLN A 105 0.04 9.55 11.89
N LEU A 106 0.42 9.77 10.63
CA LEU A 106 1.22 10.92 10.24
C LEU A 106 0.33 12.15 10.04
N LYS A 107 0.86 13.32 10.38
CA LYS A 107 0.26 14.59 9.96
C LYS A 107 0.45 14.77 8.46
N VAL A 108 -0.39 15.59 7.83
CA VAL A 108 -0.35 15.84 6.38
C VAL A 108 1.04 16.29 5.90
N ASP A 109 1.75 17.12 6.66
CA ASP A 109 3.09 17.58 6.33
C ASP A 109 4.18 16.50 6.47
N GLU A 110 4.05 15.61 7.46
CA GLU A 110 4.92 14.45 7.66
C GLU A 110 4.72 13.43 6.56
N LEU A 111 3.46 13.22 6.19
CA LEU A 111 3.03 12.30 5.17
C LEU A 111 3.54 12.75 3.79
N ASN A 112 3.40 14.02 3.45
CA ASN A 112 3.99 14.62 2.23
C ASN A 112 5.51 14.45 2.16
N ASP A 113 6.20 14.59 3.29
CA ASP A 113 7.65 14.41 3.39
C ASP A 113 8.06 12.95 3.18
N VAL A 114 7.30 12.00 3.75
CA VAL A 114 7.51 10.56 3.46
C VAL A 114 7.44 10.30 1.97
N PHE A 115 6.38 10.77 1.30
CA PHE A 115 6.22 10.51 -0.13
C PHE A 115 7.22 11.25 -1.02
N THR A 116 7.66 12.45 -0.61
CA THR A 116 8.68 13.19 -1.36
C THR A 116 10.03 12.48 -1.34
N ARG A 117 10.31 11.73 -0.27
CA ARG A 117 11.58 11.03 -0.06
C ARG A 117 11.54 9.57 -0.51
N LEU A 118 10.35 8.97 -0.66
CA LEU A 118 10.20 7.62 -1.21
C LEU A 118 10.64 7.56 -2.68
N PRO A 119 11.26 6.45 -3.11
CA PRO A 119 11.49 6.22 -4.54
C PRO A 119 10.16 6.24 -5.31
N LYS A 120 10.17 6.79 -6.52
CA LYS A 120 8.95 6.93 -7.35
C LYS A 120 8.31 5.57 -7.65
N ASP A 121 9.12 4.55 -7.87
CA ASP A 121 8.66 3.19 -8.15
C ASP A 121 7.98 2.58 -6.92
N THR A 122 8.50 2.85 -5.73
CA THR A 122 7.89 2.44 -4.45
C THR A 122 6.51 3.06 -4.25
N MET A 123 6.28 4.31 -4.67
CA MET A 123 4.97 4.96 -4.51
C MET A 123 3.87 4.25 -5.30
N HIS A 124 4.19 3.74 -6.48
CA HIS A 124 3.25 2.94 -7.25
C HIS A 124 2.78 1.71 -6.46
N GLU A 125 3.69 1.00 -5.80
CA GLU A 125 3.37 -0.17 -4.98
C GLU A 125 2.50 0.20 -3.78
N VAL A 126 2.79 1.32 -3.13
CA VAL A 126 1.97 1.84 -2.02
C VAL A 126 0.52 2.02 -2.45
N PHE A 127 0.27 2.70 -3.57
CA PHE A 127 -1.09 2.89 -4.07
C PHE A 127 -1.73 1.58 -4.54
N ALA A 128 -0.95 0.69 -5.16
CA ALA A 128 -1.43 -0.64 -5.57
C ALA A 128 -1.92 -1.47 -4.38
N TYR A 129 -1.28 -1.37 -3.21
CA TYR A 129 -1.75 -2.01 -1.98
C TYR A 129 -3.13 -1.53 -1.55
N PHE A 130 -3.43 -0.24 -1.73
CA PHE A 130 -4.75 0.32 -1.41
C PHE A 130 -5.85 -0.10 -2.41
N LEU A 131 -5.50 -0.69 -3.54
CA LEU A 131 -6.46 -1.29 -4.48
C LEU A 131 -6.76 -2.78 -4.18
N GLN A 132 -6.12 -3.36 -3.17
CA GLN A 132 -6.37 -4.74 -2.73
C GLN A 132 -7.44 -4.79 -1.65
N TRP A 133 -8.20 -5.88 -1.61
CA TRP A 133 -9.18 -6.13 -0.56
C TRP A 133 -8.53 -6.20 0.84
N PRO A 134 -9.08 -5.50 1.86
CA PRO A 134 -10.32 -4.70 1.90
C PRO A 134 -10.10 -3.17 1.85
N LEU A 135 -8.99 -2.70 1.28
CA LEU A 135 -8.51 -1.32 1.40
C LEU A 135 -9.02 -0.37 0.30
N GLN A 136 -9.77 -0.85 -0.68
CA GLN A 136 -10.23 -0.05 -1.82
C GLN A 136 -11.03 1.19 -1.37
N SER A 137 -11.77 1.08 -0.27
CA SER A 137 -12.55 2.19 0.30
C SER A 137 -11.70 3.38 0.74
N VAL A 138 -10.43 3.16 1.10
CA VAL A 138 -9.52 4.22 1.54
C VAL A 138 -8.58 4.68 0.42
N PHE A 139 -8.60 4.04 -0.76
CA PHE A 139 -7.72 4.38 -1.88
C PHE A 139 -7.83 5.86 -2.27
N LEU A 140 -9.06 6.39 -2.40
CA LEU A 140 -9.26 7.77 -2.80
C LEU A 140 -8.84 8.77 -1.73
N ASP A 141 -8.99 8.42 -0.45
CA ASP A 141 -8.51 9.25 0.64
C ASP A 141 -6.98 9.35 0.62
N MET A 142 -6.31 8.24 0.30
CA MET A 142 -4.87 8.22 0.07
C MET A 142 -4.51 9.08 -1.15
N VAL A 143 -5.16 8.89 -2.30
CA VAL A 143 -4.92 9.72 -3.50
C VAL A 143 -5.11 11.22 -3.22
N LYS A 144 -6.16 11.61 -2.50
CA LYS A 144 -6.42 13.01 -2.11
C LYS A 144 -5.38 13.55 -1.16
N GLY A 145 -4.97 12.75 -0.16
CA GLY A 145 -3.88 13.08 0.74
C GLY A 145 -2.55 13.26 0.01
N PHE A 146 -2.38 12.58 -1.13
CA PHE A 146 -1.10 12.44 -1.86
C PHE A 146 -1.16 12.97 -3.28
N LYS A 147 -1.91 14.05 -3.54
CA LYS A 147 -1.96 14.63 -4.90
C LYS A 147 -0.58 15.07 -5.42
N ALA A 148 0.25 15.66 -4.55
CA ALA A 148 1.57 16.21 -4.94
C ALA A 148 2.57 15.18 -5.51
N PRO A 149 2.69 13.94 -4.99
CA PRO A 149 3.63 12.94 -5.52
C PRO A 149 3.14 12.15 -6.76
N ILE A 150 1.85 12.17 -7.10
CA ILE A 150 1.34 11.43 -8.27
C ILE A 150 1.84 12.15 -9.52
N ASN A 151 2.75 11.52 -10.26
CA ASN A 151 3.18 11.98 -11.58
C ASN A 151 2.46 11.22 -12.69
N GLU A 152 2.69 11.60 -13.94
CA GLU A 152 2.05 10.98 -15.10
C GLU A 152 2.18 9.44 -15.13
N ASN A 153 3.36 8.90 -14.81
CA ASN A 153 3.60 7.45 -14.82
C ASN A 153 2.80 6.74 -13.72
N ILE A 154 2.77 7.30 -12.51
CA ILE A 154 1.99 6.75 -11.39
C ILE A 154 0.50 6.81 -11.73
N PHE A 155 0.01 7.96 -12.21
CA PHE A 155 -1.38 8.12 -12.62
C PHE A 155 -1.82 7.07 -13.65
N LEU A 156 -1.02 6.89 -14.70
CA LEU A 156 -1.28 5.89 -15.73
C LEU A 156 -1.27 4.47 -15.18
N SER A 157 -0.32 4.16 -14.30
CA SER A 157 -0.27 2.84 -13.66
C SER A 157 -1.51 2.54 -12.83
N LEU A 158 -1.98 3.51 -12.06
CA LEU A 158 -3.20 3.34 -11.25
C LEU A 158 -4.45 3.16 -12.12
N ILE A 159 -4.55 3.88 -13.24
CA ILE A 159 -5.61 3.62 -14.23
C ILE A 159 -5.51 2.19 -14.74
N CYS A 160 -4.32 1.76 -15.19
CA CYS A 160 -4.13 0.41 -15.71
C CYS A 160 -4.49 -0.67 -14.68
N LEU A 161 -4.12 -0.49 -13.41
CA LEU A 161 -4.48 -1.41 -12.33
C LEU A 161 -6.00 -1.48 -12.12
N LEU A 162 -6.70 -0.35 -12.12
CA LEU A 162 -8.16 -0.32 -12.00
C LEU A 162 -8.85 -0.98 -13.20
N LEU A 163 -8.37 -0.70 -14.41
CA LEU A 163 -8.87 -1.32 -15.64
C LEU A 163 -8.63 -2.84 -15.67
N ASP A 164 -7.50 -3.30 -15.13
CA ASP A 164 -7.19 -4.73 -15.01
C ASP A 164 -8.16 -5.45 -14.06
N LYS A 165 -8.48 -4.84 -12.90
CA LYS A 165 -9.51 -5.36 -11.99
C LYS A 165 -10.87 -5.49 -12.66
N LEU A 166 -11.27 -4.47 -13.42
CA LEU A 166 -12.51 -4.46 -14.21
C LEU A 166 -12.50 -5.53 -15.29
N LYS A 167 -11.42 -5.63 -16.08
CA LYS A 167 -11.27 -6.64 -17.13
C LYS A 167 -11.35 -8.04 -16.54
N CYS A 168 -10.73 -8.28 -15.39
CA CYS A 168 -10.76 -9.57 -14.71
C CYS A 168 -12.12 -9.89 -14.06
N GLY A 169 -13.06 -8.94 -14.03
CA GLY A 169 -14.38 -9.14 -13.43
C GLY A 169 -14.33 -9.35 -11.92
N TRP A 170 -13.46 -8.62 -11.22
CA TRP A 170 -13.39 -8.70 -9.76
C TRP A 170 -14.67 -8.12 -9.14
N GLU A 171 -15.32 -8.90 -8.27
CA GLU A 171 -16.59 -8.55 -7.60
C GLU A 171 -16.40 -8.18 -6.11
N ASP A 172 -15.17 -8.12 -5.62
CA ASP A 172 -14.86 -7.75 -4.24
C ASP A 172 -14.98 -6.24 -3.98
N TYR A 173 -15.09 -5.41 -5.01
CA TYR A 173 -15.33 -3.97 -4.85
C TYR A 173 -15.97 -3.33 -6.10
N GLU A 174 -16.60 -2.17 -5.96
CA GLU A 174 -17.18 -1.39 -7.06
C GLU A 174 -16.08 -0.63 -7.83
N TYR A 175 -15.22 -1.36 -8.55
CA TYR A 175 -14.05 -0.79 -9.24
C TYR A 175 -14.40 0.22 -10.34
N GLU A 176 -15.57 0.09 -10.96
CA GLU A 176 -16.05 1.02 -11.98
C GLU A 176 -16.27 2.41 -11.37
N GLU A 177 -17.01 2.45 -10.26
CA GLU A 177 -17.28 3.67 -9.52
C GLU A 177 -15.98 4.23 -8.92
N LEU A 178 -15.09 3.37 -8.43
CA LEU A 178 -13.76 3.78 -7.97
C LEU A 178 -12.95 4.47 -9.07
N LEU A 179 -12.95 3.92 -10.30
CA LEU A 179 -12.27 4.53 -11.45
C LEU A 179 -12.92 5.86 -11.85
N LYS A 180 -14.25 5.94 -11.88
CA LYS A 180 -14.97 7.20 -12.16
C LYS A 180 -14.61 8.30 -11.15
N GLN A 181 -14.55 7.96 -9.87
CA GLN A 181 -14.17 8.90 -8.81
C GLN A 181 -12.70 9.28 -8.89
N PHE A 182 -11.80 8.32 -9.10
CA PHE A 182 -10.37 8.57 -9.27
C PHE A 182 -10.10 9.49 -10.47
N TRP A 183 -10.77 9.21 -11.60
CA TRP A 183 -10.69 10.05 -12.79
C TRP A 183 -11.14 11.47 -12.50
N LYS A 184 -12.32 11.65 -11.90
CA LYS A 184 -12.84 12.99 -11.54
C LYS A 184 -11.89 13.77 -10.63
N GLU A 185 -11.20 13.10 -9.72
CA GLU A 185 -10.31 13.72 -8.74
C GLU A 185 -9.03 14.30 -9.37
N LEU A 186 -8.55 13.72 -10.47
CA LEU A 186 -7.25 13.99 -11.08
C LEU A 186 -7.31 14.40 -12.56
N SER A 187 -8.47 14.35 -13.22
CA SER A 187 -8.60 14.56 -14.66
C SER A 187 -8.14 15.94 -15.10
N SER A 188 -8.32 16.99 -14.29
CA SER A 188 -7.88 18.34 -14.63
C SER A 188 -6.36 18.45 -14.82
N GLU A 189 -5.60 17.58 -14.15
CA GLU A 189 -4.15 17.57 -14.19
C GLU A 189 -3.61 16.62 -15.27
N TYR A 190 -4.29 15.48 -15.49
CA TYR A 190 -3.75 14.37 -16.27
C TYR A 190 -4.57 13.92 -17.49
N SER A 191 -5.71 14.54 -17.81
CA SER A 191 -6.53 14.10 -18.97
C SER A 191 -5.73 14.11 -20.27
N SER A 192 -4.92 15.15 -20.48
CA SER A 192 -4.09 15.28 -21.69
C SER A 192 -3.05 14.16 -21.85
N VAL A 193 -2.64 13.52 -20.75
CA VAL A 193 -1.71 12.37 -20.77
C VAL A 193 -2.41 11.14 -21.33
N VAL A 194 -3.67 10.94 -20.97
CA VAL A 194 -4.48 9.82 -21.44
C VAL A 194 -4.99 10.06 -22.85
N GLU A 195 -5.39 11.29 -23.18
CA GLU A 195 -5.83 11.68 -24.53
C GLU A 195 -4.76 11.38 -25.61
N LYS A 196 -3.48 11.56 -25.28
CA LYS A 196 -2.35 11.22 -26.16
C LYS A 196 -2.15 9.71 -26.35
N ARG A 197 -2.76 8.87 -25.50
CA ARG A 197 -2.65 7.41 -25.54
C ARG A 197 -3.91 6.82 -26.15
N GLY A 198 -3.93 6.73 -27.48
CA GLY A 198 -5.09 6.37 -28.31
C GLY A 198 -6.01 5.31 -27.71
N ILE A 199 -5.54 4.07 -27.58
CA ILE A 199 -6.36 2.97 -27.04
C ILE A 199 -6.75 3.18 -25.57
N LEU A 200 -5.83 3.65 -24.72
CA LEU A 200 -6.12 3.88 -23.30
C LEU A 200 -7.23 4.92 -23.13
N ASN A 201 -7.19 6.00 -23.91
CA ASN A 201 -8.24 7.00 -23.93
C ASN A 201 -9.60 6.39 -24.28
N ARG A 202 -9.65 5.52 -25.30
CA ARG A 202 -10.89 4.85 -25.71
C ARG A 202 -11.42 3.90 -24.63
N ILE A 203 -10.53 3.13 -23.99
CA ILE A 203 -10.88 2.23 -22.87
C ILE A 203 -11.40 3.02 -21.66
N VAL A 204 -10.70 4.08 -21.25
CA VAL A 204 -11.15 4.93 -20.14
C VAL A 204 -12.49 5.56 -20.46
N ASN A 205 -12.66 6.15 -21.65
CA ASN A 205 -13.93 6.75 -22.06
C ASN A 205 -15.06 5.73 -22.13
N TYR A 206 -14.81 4.47 -22.51
CA TYR A 206 -15.81 3.42 -22.46
C TYR A 206 -16.32 3.24 -21.01
N VAL A 207 -15.42 3.10 -20.04
CA VAL A 207 -15.83 2.90 -18.63
C VAL A 207 -16.53 4.14 -18.06
N LEU A 208 -16.04 5.35 -18.37
CA LEU A 208 -16.65 6.58 -17.89
C LEU A 208 -18.08 6.78 -18.39
N ASN A 209 -18.38 6.30 -19.61
CA ASN A 209 -19.69 6.42 -20.24
C ASN A 209 -20.53 5.13 -20.19
N ALA A 210 -20.06 4.09 -19.49
CA ALA A 210 -20.73 2.80 -19.43
C ALA A 210 -22.09 2.92 -18.72
N PRO A 211 -23.11 2.18 -19.19
CA PRO A 211 -24.40 2.11 -18.53
C PRO A 211 -24.28 1.40 -17.17
N VAL A 212 -25.21 1.71 -16.25
CA VAL A 212 -25.33 1.04 -14.96
C VAL A 212 -26.47 0.01 -15.06
N PRO A 213 -26.23 -1.29 -14.76
CA PRO A 213 -24.98 -1.87 -14.27
C PRO A 213 -23.93 -2.09 -15.37
N PHE A 214 -22.66 -1.98 -15.00
CA PHE A 214 -21.53 -2.25 -15.88
C PHE A 214 -21.48 -3.72 -16.31
N ASN A 215 -21.34 -3.95 -17.61
CA ASN A 215 -21.24 -5.28 -18.18
C ASN A 215 -19.76 -5.62 -18.47
N VAL A 216 -19.17 -6.45 -17.61
CA VAL A 216 -17.78 -6.91 -17.74
C VAL A 216 -17.53 -7.61 -19.07
N ARG A 217 -18.49 -8.39 -19.60
CA ARG A 217 -18.31 -9.08 -20.88
C ARG A 217 -18.23 -8.11 -22.04
N ASP A 218 -19.13 -7.13 -22.07
CA ASP A 218 -19.11 -6.10 -23.12
C ASP A 218 -17.81 -5.30 -23.06
N PHE A 219 -17.31 -5.01 -21.85
CA PHE A 219 -16.02 -4.35 -21.64
C PHE A 219 -14.84 -5.19 -22.13
N GLN A 220 -14.80 -6.49 -21.83
CA GLN A 220 -13.76 -7.40 -22.31
C GLN A 220 -13.78 -7.48 -23.84
N THR A 221 -14.96 -7.63 -24.46
CA THR A 221 -15.12 -7.61 -25.92
C THR A 221 -14.63 -6.30 -26.52
N PHE A 222 -15.00 -5.17 -25.92
CA PHE A 222 -14.53 -3.85 -26.36
C PHE A 222 -12.99 -3.74 -26.33
N ILE A 223 -12.34 -4.17 -25.24
CA ILE A 223 -10.88 -4.18 -25.15
C ILE A 223 -10.26 -5.04 -26.25
N SER A 224 -10.81 -6.24 -26.48
CA SER A 224 -10.32 -7.15 -27.53
C SER A 224 -10.45 -6.53 -28.92
N ASP A 225 -11.58 -5.91 -29.23
CA ASP A 225 -11.82 -5.26 -30.53
C ASP A 225 -10.86 -4.08 -30.75
N GLU A 226 -10.68 -3.24 -29.73
CA GLU A 226 -9.75 -2.11 -29.80
C GLU A 226 -8.29 -2.54 -29.99
N TYR A 227 -7.88 -3.63 -29.33
CA TYR A 227 -6.56 -4.21 -29.51
C TYR A 227 -6.35 -4.74 -30.94
N GLN A 228 -7.34 -5.42 -31.51
CA GLN A 228 -7.24 -5.92 -32.90
C GLN A 228 -7.15 -4.77 -33.91
N LYS A 229 -7.91 -3.68 -33.73
CA LYS A 229 -7.84 -2.50 -34.61
C LYS A 229 -6.45 -1.88 -34.59
N GLU A 230 -5.87 -1.67 -33.42
CA GLU A 230 -4.56 -1.03 -33.29
C GLU A 230 -3.44 -1.90 -33.88
N LYS A 231 -3.52 -3.22 -33.71
CA LYS A 231 -2.59 -4.18 -34.34
C LYS A 231 -2.63 -4.13 -35.87
N THR A 232 -3.78 -3.82 -36.46
CA THR A 232 -3.92 -3.70 -37.92
C THR A 232 -3.54 -2.32 -38.48
N GLU A 233 -3.55 -1.28 -37.65
CA GLU A 233 -3.32 0.11 -38.07
C GLU A 233 -1.86 0.57 -37.91
N VAL A 234 -1.07 -0.09 -37.06
CA VAL A 234 0.29 0.36 -36.74
C VAL A 234 1.31 -0.75 -37.00
N ASP A 235 2.15 -0.57 -38.02
CA ASP A 235 3.34 -1.39 -38.26
C ASP A 235 4.33 -1.21 -37.07
N GLY A 236 4.27 -2.13 -36.11
CA GLY A 236 5.41 -2.56 -35.28
C GLY A 236 5.74 -1.82 -33.97
N GLU A 237 5.45 -0.53 -33.79
CA GLU A 237 6.02 0.23 -32.64
C GLU A 237 5.07 0.48 -31.44
N VAL A 238 3.75 0.45 -31.61
CA VAL A 238 2.78 0.88 -30.55
C VAL A 238 2.32 -0.26 -29.62
N CYS A 239 2.61 -1.52 -29.96
CA CYS A 239 2.35 -2.68 -29.09
C CYS A 239 3.03 -2.56 -27.70
N THR A 240 4.07 -1.75 -27.58
CA THR A 240 4.88 -1.62 -26.38
C THR A 240 4.14 -1.05 -25.17
N PHE A 241 3.19 -0.12 -25.29
CA PHE A 241 2.54 0.46 -24.11
C PHE A 241 1.61 -0.53 -23.39
N LEU A 242 0.84 -1.30 -24.15
CA LEU A 242 -0.07 -2.32 -23.65
C LEU A 242 0.70 -3.57 -23.15
N GLU A 243 1.75 -3.96 -23.86
CA GLU A 243 2.59 -5.10 -23.50
C GLU A 243 3.54 -4.78 -22.33
N SER A 244 3.95 -3.52 -22.15
CA SER A 244 4.84 -3.12 -21.03
C SER A 244 4.12 -2.89 -19.71
N PHE A 245 2.86 -2.45 -19.72
CA PHE A 245 2.13 -2.17 -18.48
C PHE A 245 1.47 -3.42 -17.89
N ASN A 246 0.99 -4.35 -18.71
CA ASN A 246 0.55 -5.66 -18.24
C ASN A 246 0.33 -6.62 -19.43
N PRO A 247 1.26 -7.56 -19.74
CA PRO A 247 1.05 -8.58 -20.77
C PRO A 247 -0.21 -9.42 -20.59
N TRP A 248 -0.83 -9.37 -19.40
CA TRP A 248 -2.00 -10.15 -18.98
C TRP A 248 -3.36 -9.45 -19.23
N LEU A 249 -3.38 -8.11 -19.36
CA LEU A 249 -4.40 -7.46 -20.20
C LEU A 249 -4.21 -8.07 -21.62
N PHE A 250 -5.13 -8.17 -22.57
CA PHE A 250 -4.84 -8.71 -23.94
C PHE A 250 -4.43 -10.19 -24.14
N GLN A 251 -3.82 -10.91 -23.20
CA GLN A 251 -3.66 -12.38 -23.31
C GLN A 251 -5.00 -13.06 -22.95
N SER A 252 -5.57 -13.76 -23.93
CA SER A 252 -6.77 -14.60 -23.83
C SER A 252 -6.44 -16.03 -24.21
#